data_AF-A0A954N480-F1
#
_entry.id   AF-A0A954N480-F1
#
_cell.length_a   1.000
_cell.length_b   1.000
_cell.length_c   1.000
_cell.angle_alpha   90.00
_cell.angle_beta   90.00
_cell.angle_gamma   90.00
#
_symmetry.space_group_name_H-M   'P 1'
#
loop_
_entity.id
_entity.type
_entity.pdbx_description
1 polymer ?
#
loop_
_entity_poly.entity_id
_entity_poly.type
_entity_poly.pdbx_seq_one_letter_code
_entity_poly.pdbx_strand_id
1 'polypeptide(L)'
;QKISQLSGVGMVGISGGQKPAIRIQVNPTSISSLGLSLEDIRAATAQANVNQAKGNFDGTRQAFTIGANDQLFSSDQYRNVVIAYREGAPITVGDVAQVVESVENLRQAAWMNDKPAVILNIQRQPGANIIEVVDRIKDLLPQLRASLPPAIDVDILTDRTVTIRASVEDVQRELLTTIGLVVLVMFVFLRNLSATIIPSVAVPLSLVGTFAVMYFLDFSLNNLTLMALTISTGFVVDDAIVMVENIARYLEEGESPLQAALKGSSQIGFTIVSLSVSLIAVLIPLLFMGDIVGRLFREFAVTLSVTILVSAVVSLTLTPMMCAALLRHRPASQHGLFYRLFESAFDGMIWLYSKTLNVVLRNQILTMIVFAFTAYATWELYHVVPQGFFPVQDTGVILGISEAPQDVSFEAMARRQLELNRVLLKDPAVASLSSFIGIDGTNTTLNSGRIQINLKPHEERHATAVEIIRRLQPELANVSGITLYMQPVQDLTVETRISRTQYQYSLEDPDLAELDEWAPKFVEKLK
;
A
#
# COMPACT_ATOMS: atom_id res chain seq x y z
N GLN A 1 -22.59 8.82 -4.90
CA GLN A 1 -23.57 7.71 -4.98
C GLN A 1 -23.25 6.71 -6.09
N LYS A 2 -23.16 7.09 -7.37
CA LYS A 2 -22.78 6.12 -8.44
C LYS A 2 -21.47 5.39 -8.15
N ILE A 3 -20.42 6.11 -7.74
CA ILE A 3 -19.11 5.51 -7.37
C ILE A 3 -19.24 4.55 -6.17
N SER A 4 -20.05 4.89 -5.16
CA SER A 4 -20.23 4.04 -3.98
C SER A 4 -21.06 2.78 -4.25
N GLN A 5 -21.72 2.67 -5.42
CA GLN A 5 -22.43 1.46 -5.85
C GLN A 5 -21.52 0.47 -6.59
N LEU A 6 -20.30 0.88 -6.94
CA LEU A 6 -19.35 -0.01 -7.60
C LEU A 6 -18.88 -1.11 -6.63
N SER A 7 -18.90 -2.35 -7.12
CA SER A 7 -18.40 -3.49 -6.35
C SER A 7 -16.92 -3.30 -6.01
N GLY A 8 -16.58 -3.54 -4.74
CA GLY A 8 -15.24 -3.34 -4.17
C GLY A 8 -14.98 -1.94 -3.61
N VAL A 9 -15.86 -0.96 -3.83
CA VAL A 9 -15.81 0.35 -3.15
C VAL A 9 -16.45 0.22 -1.78
N GLY A 10 -15.70 0.57 -0.73
CA GLY A 10 -16.15 0.46 0.66
C GLY A 10 -16.78 1.74 1.16
N MET A 11 -16.07 2.86 1.00
CA MET A 11 -16.54 4.16 1.44
C MET A 11 -16.12 5.24 0.45
N VAL A 12 -17.02 6.18 0.18
CA VAL A 12 -16.71 7.41 -0.56
C VAL A 12 -16.92 8.58 0.40
N GLY A 13 -15.82 9.08 0.95
CA GLY A 13 -15.80 10.30 1.76
C GLY A 13 -15.81 11.54 0.87
N ILE A 14 -16.47 12.60 1.34
CA ILE A 14 -16.52 13.89 0.64
C ILE A 14 -15.88 14.94 1.56
N SER A 15 -14.82 15.58 1.11
CA SER A 15 -14.15 16.66 1.83
C SER A 15 -14.39 18.00 1.12
N GLY A 16 -14.68 19.05 1.88
CA GLY A 16 -15.16 20.34 1.37
C GLY A 16 -16.58 20.29 0.77
N GLY A 17 -17.30 19.19 0.99
CA GLY A 17 -18.63 18.95 0.44
C GLY A 17 -19.68 19.86 1.07
N GLN A 18 -20.24 20.74 0.25
CA GLN A 18 -21.34 21.64 0.60
C GLN A 18 -22.68 20.92 0.43
N LYS A 19 -23.05 20.03 1.37
CA LYS A 19 -24.39 19.42 1.38
C LYS A 19 -25.44 20.53 1.56
N PRO A 20 -26.37 20.72 0.61
CA PRO A 20 -27.38 21.76 0.74
C PRO A 20 -28.25 21.54 1.98
N ALA A 21 -28.51 22.61 2.72
CA ALA A 21 -29.36 22.60 3.91
C ALA A 21 -30.06 23.95 4.06
N ILE A 22 -31.30 23.91 4.56
CA ILE A 22 -32.01 25.12 4.96
C ILE A 22 -31.60 25.46 6.39
N ARG A 23 -31.07 26.65 6.61
CA ARG A 23 -30.63 27.12 7.93
C ARG A 23 -31.58 28.20 8.43
N ILE A 24 -32.14 28.00 9.61
CA ILE A 24 -32.94 29.00 10.33
C ILE A 24 -32.02 29.70 11.32
N GLN A 25 -31.59 30.92 10.99
CA GLN A 25 -30.71 31.74 11.82
C GLN A 25 -31.57 32.60 12.75
N VAL A 26 -31.85 32.08 13.94
CA VAL A 26 -32.72 32.75 14.91
C VAL A 26 -32.02 33.97 15.52
N ASN A 27 -32.75 35.08 15.65
CA ASN A 27 -32.31 36.25 16.40
C ASN A 27 -32.71 36.10 17.89
N PRO A 28 -31.75 35.91 18.83
CA PRO A 28 -32.05 35.71 20.25
C PRO A 28 -32.78 36.90 20.89
N THR A 29 -32.52 38.11 20.43
CA THR A 29 -33.14 39.33 20.95
C THR A 29 -34.61 39.41 20.52
N SER A 30 -34.91 39.08 19.26
CA SER A 30 -36.29 39.06 18.75
C SER A 30 -37.15 38.04 19.48
N ILE A 31 -36.68 36.80 19.63
CA ILE A 31 -37.46 35.76 20.34
C ILE A 31 -37.69 36.11 21.81
N SER A 32 -36.68 36.68 22.49
CA SER A 32 -36.77 37.03 23.91
C SER A 32 -37.79 38.15 24.16
N SER A 33 -37.81 39.17 23.28
CA SER A 33 -38.80 40.26 23.35
C SER A 33 -40.25 39.76 23.19
N LEU A 34 -40.42 38.67 22.43
CA LEU A 34 -41.71 38.02 22.20
C LEU A 34 -41.99 36.90 23.21
N GLY A 35 -41.15 36.72 24.24
CA GLY A 35 -41.28 35.66 25.23
C GLY A 35 -41.31 34.25 24.63
N LEU A 36 -40.61 34.05 23.52
CA LEU A 36 -40.42 32.78 22.83
C LEU A 36 -39.02 32.22 23.12
N SER A 37 -38.92 30.89 23.10
CA SER A 37 -37.67 30.15 23.26
C SER A 37 -37.23 29.53 21.94
N LEU A 38 -35.96 29.09 21.89
CA LEU A 38 -35.47 28.30 20.75
C LEU A 38 -36.22 26.97 20.59
N GLU A 39 -36.76 26.43 21.69
CA GLU A 39 -37.53 25.19 21.69
C GLU A 39 -38.88 25.37 20.99
N ASP A 40 -39.53 26.53 21.15
CA ASP A 40 -40.79 26.84 20.46
C ASP A 40 -40.60 26.84 18.94
N ILE A 41 -39.49 27.40 18.46
CA ILE A 41 -39.14 27.40 17.03
C ILE A 41 -38.84 25.98 16.55
N ARG A 42 -38.06 25.21 17.32
CA ARG A 42 -37.74 23.83 16.99
C ARG A 42 -39.01 22.97 16.88
N ALA A 43 -39.91 23.10 17.85
CA ALA A 43 -41.18 22.37 17.90
C ALA A 43 -42.10 22.76 16.75
N ALA A 44 -42.31 24.06 16.51
CA ALA A 44 -43.13 24.56 15.42
C ALA A 44 -42.61 24.10 14.05
N THR A 45 -41.29 24.17 13.84
CA THR A 45 -40.65 23.73 12.59
C THR A 45 -40.79 22.22 12.39
N ALA A 46 -40.60 21.43 13.46
CA ALA A 46 -40.73 19.97 13.41
C ALA A 46 -42.19 19.53 13.16
N GLN A 47 -43.18 20.26 13.69
CA GLN A 47 -44.59 19.98 13.47
C GLN A 47 -45.07 20.43 12.09
N ALA A 48 -44.45 21.46 11.51
CA ALA A 48 -44.78 21.94 10.17
C ALA A 48 -44.18 21.05 9.07
N ASN A 49 -42.98 20.48 9.27
CA ASN A 49 -42.32 19.62 8.28
C ASN A 49 -42.49 18.13 8.59
N VAL A 50 -43.70 17.60 8.41
CA VAL A 50 -44.04 16.22 8.78
C VAL A 50 -44.38 15.37 7.56
N ASN A 51 -43.89 14.13 7.54
CA ASN A 51 -44.26 13.11 6.55
C ASN A 51 -45.10 12.00 7.22
N GLN A 52 -46.39 12.28 7.43
CA GLN A 52 -47.34 11.35 8.06
C GLN A 52 -48.37 10.81 7.06
N ALA A 53 -48.75 9.54 7.26
CA ALA A 53 -49.79 8.90 6.46
C ALA A 53 -51.13 9.64 6.59
N LYS A 54 -51.76 9.89 5.44
CA LYS A 54 -53.05 10.59 5.36
C LYS A 54 -54.25 9.65 5.33
N GLY A 55 -53.99 8.34 5.21
CA GLY A 55 -55.01 7.30 5.14
C GLY A 55 -55.49 7.03 3.71
N ASN A 56 -56.42 6.11 3.62
CA ASN A 56 -57.07 5.69 2.39
C ASN A 56 -58.59 5.64 2.60
N PHE A 57 -59.33 5.85 1.51
CA PHE A 57 -60.74 5.53 1.42
C PHE A 57 -60.87 4.13 0.85
N ASP A 58 -61.49 3.22 1.58
CA ASP A 58 -61.73 1.86 1.13
C ASP A 58 -63.23 1.66 0.88
N GLY A 59 -63.63 1.64 -0.39
CA GLY A 59 -65.02 1.53 -0.81
C GLY A 59 -65.29 0.22 -1.55
N THR A 60 -66.54 -0.23 -1.57
CA THR A 60 -66.96 -1.51 -2.19
C THR A 60 -66.68 -1.63 -3.69
N ARG A 61 -66.45 -0.50 -4.39
CA ARG A 61 -66.14 -0.45 -5.83
C ARG A 61 -64.76 0.13 -6.16
N GLN A 62 -64.15 0.86 -5.24
CA GLN A 62 -62.85 1.50 -5.45
C GLN A 62 -62.21 1.85 -4.10
N ALA A 63 -60.91 1.60 -4.00
CA ALA A 63 -60.06 2.14 -2.96
C ALA A 63 -59.24 3.33 -3.51
N PHE A 64 -59.06 4.39 -2.72
CA PHE A 64 -58.29 5.58 -3.07
C PHE A 64 -57.37 5.98 -1.93
N THR A 65 -56.08 6.20 -2.20
CA THR A 65 -55.10 6.64 -1.18
C THR A 65 -54.96 8.15 -1.21
N ILE A 66 -55.00 8.80 -0.06
CA ILE A 66 -54.82 10.26 0.04
C ILE A 66 -53.33 10.57 -0.05
N GLY A 67 -52.91 11.21 -1.15
CA GLY A 67 -51.54 11.70 -1.36
C GLY A 67 -51.43 13.18 -1.06
N ALA A 68 -51.25 13.56 0.22
CA ALA A 68 -50.87 14.92 0.60
C ALA A 68 -49.48 14.92 1.24
N ASN A 69 -48.69 15.95 0.96
CA ASN A 69 -47.33 16.11 1.46
C ASN A 69 -47.22 17.44 2.19
N ASP A 70 -46.98 17.38 3.51
CA ASP A 70 -46.82 18.57 4.34
C ASP A 70 -45.34 18.97 4.47
N GLN A 71 -44.41 18.27 3.80
CA GLN A 71 -42.99 18.56 3.89
C GLN A 71 -42.64 19.91 3.26
N LEU A 72 -41.70 20.62 3.90
CA LEU A 72 -41.18 21.91 3.46
C LEU A 72 -39.83 21.72 2.76
N PHE A 73 -39.73 22.19 1.51
CA PHE A 73 -38.57 21.99 0.63
C PHE A 73 -37.81 23.26 0.28
N SER A 74 -38.41 24.45 0.46
CA SER A 74 -37.76 25.73 0.15
C SER A 74 -37.68 26.64 1.38
N SER A 75 -36.69 27.53 1.40
CA SER A 75 -36.53 28.50 2.50
C SER A 75 -37.77 29.37 2.73
N ASP A 76 -38.48 29.78 1.67
CA ASP A 76 -39.69 30.59 1.77
C ASP A 76 -40.85 29.86 2.46
N GLN A 77 -40.95 28.54 2.29
CA GLN A 77 -41.96 27.74 3.00
C GLN A 77 -41.70 27.71 4.51
N TYR A 78 -40.43 27.63 4.91
CA TYR A 78 -40.05 27.70 6.33
C TYR A 78 -40.29 29.08 6.94
N ARG A 79 -40.13 30.17 6.18
CA ARG A 79 -40.39 31.55 6.68
C ARG A 79 -41.83 31.73 7.15
N ASN A 80 -42.78 31.11 6.45
CA ASN A 80 -44.21 31.25 6.72
C ASN A 80 -44.74 30.33 7.85
N VAL A 81 -43.86 29.53 8.47
CA VAL A 81 -44.26 28.66 9.58
C VAL A 81 -44.62 29.52 10.79
N VAL A 82 -45.85 29.33 11.29
CA VAL A 82 -46.35 30.04 12.48
C VAL A 82 -45.82 29.34 13.74
N ILE A 83 -45.15 30.11 14.60
CA ILE A 83 -44.60 29.62 15.87
C ILE A 83 -45.63 29.76 16.98
N ALA A 84 -46.27 30.93 17.08
CA ALA A 84 -47.23 31.24 18.12
C ALA A 84 -48.21 32.32 17.65
N TYR A 85 -49.33 32.45 18.36
CA TYR A 85 -50.25 33.58 18.21
C TYR A 85 -50.14 34.47 19.44
N ARG A 86 -49.96 35.78 19.24
CA ARG A 86 -50.01 36.78 20.31
C ARG A 86 -50.88 37.95 19.90
N GLU A 87 -51.76 38.38 20.80
CA GLU A 87 -52.68 39.51 20.58
C GLU A 87 -53.49 39.40 19.26
N GLY A 88 -53.80 38.17 18.82
CA GLY A 88 -54.54 37.90 17.59
C GLY A 88 -53.71 37.91 16.30
N ALA A 89 -52.41 38.22 16.35
CA ALA A 89 -51.50 38.14 15.22
C ALA A 89 -50.62 36.87 15.26
N PRO A 90 -50.42 36.16 14.14
CA PRO A 90 -49.46 35.07 14.06
C PRO A 90 -48.03 35.62 14.05
N ILE A 91 -47.14 34.98 14.81
CA ILE A 91 -45.70 35.21 14.76
C ILE A 91 -45.10 34.08 13.92
N THR A 92 -44.43 34.42 12.83
CA THR A 92 -43.82 33.47 11.91
C THR A 92 -42.32 33.31 12.16
N VAL A 93 -41.72 32.24 11.65
CA VAL A 93 -40.26 32.05 11.66
C VAL A 93 -39.55 33.22 10.98
N GLY A 94 -40.12 33.76 9.90
CA GLY A 94 -39.55 34.92 9.19
C GLY A 94 -39.46 36.19 10.04
N ASP A 95 -40.35 36.36 11.03
CA ASP A 95 -40.36 37.54 11.90
C ASP A 95 -39.22 37.51 12.94
N VAL A 96 -38.74 36.32 13.30
CA VAL A 96 -37.77 36.10 14.39
C VAL A 96 -36.46 35.45 13.95
N ALA A 97 -36.37 34.99 12.70
CA ALA A 97 -35.21 34.28 12.17
C ALA A 97 -35.01 34.54 10.69
N GLN A 98 -33.74 34.55 10.27
CA GLN A 98 -33.39 34.57 8.86
C GLN A 98 -33.29 33.13 8.33
N VAL A 99 -34.22 32.76 7.45
CA VAL A 99 -34.17 31.46 6.77
C VAL A 99 -33.39 31.60 5.47
N VAL A 100 -32.28 30.87 5.36
CA VAL A 100 -31.39 30.88 4.20
C VAL A 100 -31.16 29.47 3.65
N GLU A 101 -31.12 29.36 2.33
CA GLU A 101 -30.63 28.16 1.65
C GLU A 101 -29.11 28.23 1.65
N SER A 102 -28.49 27.28 2.33
CA SER A 102 -27.06 27.26 2.58
C SER A 102 -26.59 25.81 2.62
N VAL A 103 -25.54 25.54 3.38
CA VAL A 103 -24.93 24.22 3.51
C VAL A 103 -24.99 23.76 4.96
N GLU A 104 -24.97 22.44 5.13
CA GLU A 104 -25.02 21.80 6.45
C GLU A 104 -23.89 22.32 7.36
N ASN A 105 -22.67 22.42 6.82
CA ASN A 105 -21.50 22.89 7.53
C ASN A 105 -20.74 23.97 6.75
N LEU A 106 -20.71 25.19 7.29
CA LEU A 106 -19.95 26.33 6.73
C LEU A 106 -18.47 26.30 7.10
N ARG A 107 -18.07 25.46 8.06
CA ARG A 107 -16.71 25.34 8.59
C ARG A 107 -15.98 24.15 8.00
N GLN A 108 -16.20 23.89 6.71
CA GLN A 108 -15.48 22.92 5.91
C GLN A 108 -15.09 23.55 4.59
N ALA A 109 -13.84 23.34 4.17
CA ALA A 109 -13.36 23.79 2.89
C ALA A 109 -12.32 22.81 2.36
N ALA A 110 -12.28 22.65 1.04
CA ALA A 110 -11.27 21.87 0.35
C ALA A 110 -10.80 22.57 -0.92
N TRP A 111 -9.57 22.26 -1.31
CA TRP A 111 -8.89 22.84 -2.45
C TRP A 111 -8.14 21.75 -3.22
N MET A 112 -8.19 21.88 -4.54
CA MET A 112 -7.25 21.24 -5.46
C MET A 112 -6.23 22.31 -5.81
N ASN A 113 -4.97 22.09 -5.43
CA ASN A 113 -3.93 23.09 -5.54
C ASN A 113 -4.33 24.39 -4.79
N ASP A 114 -4.54 25.48 -5.53
CA ASP A 114 -4.96 26.79 -5.03
C ASP A 114 -6.45 27.11 -5.32
N LYS A 115 -7.18 26.20 -5.97
CA LYS A 115 -8.57 26.39 -6.39
C LYS A 115 -9.54 25.65 -5.47
N PRO A 116 -10.66 26.26 -5.05
CA PRO A 116 -11.71 25.57 -4.29
C PRO A 116 -12.20 24.33 -5.06
N ALA A 117 -12.29 23.19 -4.37
CA ALA A 117 -12.69 21.92 -4.96
C ALA A 117 -13.49 21.06 -3.97
N VAL A 118 -14.22 20.09 -4.49
CA VAL A 118 -14.84 19.03 -3.70
C VAL A 118 -14.02 17.77 -3.89
N ILE A 119 -13.37 17.28 -2.84
CA ILE A 119 -12.50 16.11 -2.90
C ILE A 119 -13.31 14.86 -2.58
N LEU A 120 -13.26 13.87 -3.47
CA LEU A 120 -13.85 12.56 -3.26
C LEU A 120 -12.77 11.56 -2.85
N ASN A 121 -12.80 11.13 -1.59
CA ASN A 121 -11.88 10.15 -1.03
C ASN A 121 -12.49 8.76 -1.15
N ILE A 122 -11.91 7.89 -1.96
CA ILE A 122 -12.44 6.55 -2.24
C ILE A 122 -11.61 5.51 -1.50
N GLN A 123 -12.27 4.74 -0.64
CA GLN A 123 -11.67 3.63 0.10
C GLN A 123 -12.24 2.31 -0.41
N ARG A 124 -11.37 1.34 -0.65
CA ARG A 124 -11.76 -0.02 -1.06
C ARG A 124 -12.35 -0.80 0.11
N GLN A 125 -13.18 -1.79 -0.19
CA GLN A 125 -13.59 -2.79 0.79
C GLN A 125 -12.39 -3.68 1.19
N PRO A 126 -12.36 -4.20 2.43
CA PRO A 126 -11.43 -5.24 2.81
C PRO A 126 -11.52 -6.42 1.82
N GLY A 127 -10.37 -6.97 1.41
CA GLY A 127 -10.29 -8.07 0.44
C GLY A 127 -10.55 -7.72 -1.04
N ALA A 128 -11.03 -6.52 -1.36
CA ALA A 128 -11.24 -6.12 -2.76
C ALA A 128 -9.92 -5.80 -3.48
N ASN A 129 -9.84 -6.19 -4.76
CA ASN A 129 -8.72 -5.87 -5.64
C ASN A 129 -8.69 -4.37 -5.98
N ILE A 130 -7.63 -3.68 -5.58
CA ILE A 130 -7.50 -2.23 -5.78
C ILE A 130 -7.41 -1.83 -7.27
N ILE A 131 -6.74 -2.66 -8.08
CA ILE A 131 -6.53 -2.40 -9.51
C ILE A 131 -7.88 -2.45 -10.23
N GLU A 132 -8.64 -3.52 -10.00
CA GLU A 132 -9.95 -3.72 -10.62
C GLU A 132 -10.96 -2.64 -10.21
N VAL A 133 -10.97 -2.24 -8.93
CA VAL A 133 -11.86 -1.19 -8.44
C VAL A 133 -11.56 0.15 -9.11
N VAL A 134 -10.28 0.52 -9.23
CA VAL A 134 -9.89 1.77 -9.90
C VAL A 134 -10.18 1.74 -11.39
N ASP A 135 -9.97 0.60 -12.06
CA ASP A 135 -10.31 0.47 -13.48
C ASP A 135 -11.81 0.67 -13.72
N ARG A 136 -12.67 0.04 -12.91
CA ARG A 136 -14.12 0.25 -12.98
C ARG A 136 -14.52 1.71 -12.72
N ILE A 137 -13.82 2.41 -11.82
CA ILE A 137 -14.05 3.84 -11.57
C ILE A 137 -13.64 4.65 -12.81
N LYS A 138 -12.47 4.38 -13.40
CA LYS A 138 -11.96 5.06 -14.60
C LYS A 138 -12.87 4.84 -15.81
N ASP A 139 -13.43 3.64 -15.97
CA ASP A 139 -14.38 3.34 -17.03
C ASP A 139 -15.71 4.11 -16.88
N LEU A 140 -16.12 4.37 -15.64
CA LEU A 140 -17.33 5.15 -15.34
C LEU A 140 -17.10 6.67 -15.46
N LEU A 141 -15.87 7.15 -15.27
CA LEU A 141 -15.56 8.60 -15.26
C LEU A 141 -15.99 9.35 -16.53
N PRO A 142 -15.79 8.84 -17.77
CA PRO A 142 -16.26 9.51 -18.98
C PRO A 142 -17.78 9.72 -18.99
N GLN A 143 -18.56 8.73 -18.54
CA GLN A 143 -20.01 8.83 -18.45
C GLN A 143 -20.45 9.85 -17.40
N LEU A 144 -19.72 9.92 -16.27
CA LEU A 144 -19.97 10.94 -15.24
C LEU A 144 -19.65 12.34 -15.77
N ARG A 145 -18.50 12.52 -16.42
CA ARG A 145 -18.11 13.80 -17.04
C ARG A 145 -19.14 14.28 -18.06
N ALA A 146 -19.68 13.38 -18.90
CA ALA A 146 -20.72 13.72 -19.86
C ALA A 146 -22.06 14.13 -19.22
N SER A 147 -22.35 13.66 -18.01
CA SER A 147 -23.57 14.02 -17.27
C SER A 147 -23.45 15.31 -16.45
N LEU A 148 -22.24 15.84 -16.29
CA LEU A 148 -21.98 17.04 -15.51
C LEU A 148 -22.11 18.29 -16.39
N PRO A 149 -22.55 19.43 -15.82
CA PRO A 149 -22.50 20.71 -16.51
C PRO A 149 -21.07 21.04 -16.98
N PRO A 150 -20.89 21.71 -18.14
CA PRO A 150 -19.57 22.05 -18.67
C PRO A 150 -18.69 22.92 -17.75
N ALA A 151 -19.29 23.56 -16.75
CA ALA A 151 -18.60 24.37 -15.76
C ALA A 151 -17.88 23.54 -14.67
N ILE A 152 -18.14 22.22 -14.59
CA ILE A 152 -17.54 21.34 -13.59
C ILE A 152 -16.48 20.47 -14.28
N ASP A 153 -15.23 20.66 -13.89
CA ASP A 153 -14.14 19.77 -14.27
C ASP A 153 -13.93 18.68 -13.20
N VAL A 154 -13.55 17.48 -13.63
CA VAL A 154 -13.33 16.33 -12.76
C VAL A 154 -11.99 15.73 -13.11
N ASP A 155 -11.03 15.82 -12.18
CA ASP A 155 -9.69 15.29 -12.36
C ASP A 155 -9.32 14.25 -11.29
N ILE A 156 -8.42 13.33 -11.63
CA ILE A 156 -7.90 12.32 -10.72
C ILE A 156 -6.65 12.89 -10.06
N LEU A 157 -6.75 13.21 -8.77
CA LEU A 157 -5.63 13.77 -8.02
C LEU A 157 -4.58 12.72 -7.67
N THR A 158 -5.02 11.59 -7.11
CA THR A 158 -4.13 10.55 -6.63
C THR A 158 -4.65 9.18 -7.03
N ASP A 159 -3.76 8.36 -7.59
CA ASP A 159 -4.04 6.98 -7.97
C ASP A 159 -2.94 6.06 -7.46
N ARG A 160 -3.24 5.26 -6.43
CA ARG A 160 -2.28 4.30 -5.87
C ARG A 160 -2.01 3.12 -6.79
N THR A 161 -2.82 2.88 -7.83
CA THR A 161 -2.59 1.76 -8.74
C THR A 161 -1.40 1.98 -9.66
N VAL A 162 -0.96 3.22 -9.85
CA VAL A 162 0.21 3.54 -10.69
C VAL A 162 1.46 2.89 -10.10
N THR A 163 1.73 3.08 -8.81
CA THR A 163 2.89 2.46 -8.15
C THR A 163 2.77 0.94 -8.07
N ILE A 164 1.56 0.43 -7.81
CA ILE A 164 1.31 -1.02 -7.75
C ILE A 164 1.57 -1.68 -9.12
N ARG A 165 1.04 -1.11 -10.21
CA ARG A 165 1.26 -1.63 -11.57
C ARG A 165 2.74 -1.56 -11.96
N ALA A 166 3.41 -0.45 -11.67
CA ALA A 166 4.84 -0.30 -11.90
C ALA A 166 5.64 -1.36 -11.12
N SER A 167 5.32 -1.59 -9.85
CA SER A 167 5.99 -2.60 -9.01
C SER A 167 5.81 -4.02 -9.55
N VAL A 168 4.61 -4.35 -10.03
CA VAL A 168 4.34 -5.66 -10.65
C VAL A 168 5.10 -5.81 -11.96
N GLU A 169 5.13 -4.78 -12.80
CA GLU A 169 5.88 -4.79 -14.06
C GLU A 169 7.40 -4.91 -13.81
N ASP A 170 7.92 -4.19 -12.82
CA ASP A 170 9.32 -4.25 -12.43
C ASP A 170 9.68 -5.66 -11.94
N VAL A 171 8.87 -6.27 -11.07
CA VAL A 171 9.11 -7.66 -10.66
C VAL A 171 9.05 -8.62 -11.85
N GLN A 172 8.11 -8.44 -12.78
CA GLN A 172 8.04 -9.29 -13.98
C GLN A 172 9.32 -9.19 -14.81
N ARG A 173 9.85 -7.97 -14.99
CA ARG A 173 11.12 -7.72 -15.68
C ARG A 173 12.30 -8.33 -14.91
N GLU A 174 12.33 -8.19 -13.60
CA GLU A 174 13.36 -8.78 -12.73
C GLU A 174 13.34 -10.30 -12.78
N LEU A 175 12.17 -10.93 -12.74
CA LEU A 175 12.01 -12.38 -12.88
C LEU A 175 12.54 -12.87 -14.23
N LEU A 176 12.16 -12.21 -15.33
CA LEU A 176 12.66 -12.55 -16.66
C LEU A 176 14.17 -12.37 -16.76
N THR A 177 14.71 -11.28 -16.20
CA THR A 177 16.14 -11.00 -16.17
C THR A 177 16.89 -12.04 -15.34
N THR A 178 16.35 -12.43 -14.19
CA THR A 178 16.92 -13.45 -13.29
C THR A 178 16.94 -14.81 -13.99
N ILE A 179 15.83 -15.24 -14.59
CA ILE A 179 15.77 -16.49 -15.36
C ILE A 179 16.79 -16.44 -16.51
N GLY A 180 16.85 -15.34 -17.27
CA GLY A 180 17.81 -15.17 -18.35
C GLY A 180 19.27 -15.22 -17.87
N LEU A 181 19.58 -14.57 -16.74
CA LEU A 181 20.91 -14.58 -16.14
C LEU A 181 21.30 -15.98 -15.66
N VAL A 182 20.37 -16.70 -15.06
CA VAL A 182 20.63 -18.07 -14.62
C VAL A 182 20.86 -19.00 -15.80
N VAL A 183 20.05 -18.90 -16.86
CA VAL A 183 20.26 -19.66 -18.10
C VAL A 183 21.63 -19.33 -18.72
N LEU A 184 22.03 -18.06 -18.72
CA LEU A 184 23.34 -17.62 -19.21
C LEU A 184 24.48 -18.21 -18.37
N VAL A 185 24.42 -18.12 -17.05
CA VAL A 185 25.43 -18.70 -16.15
C VAL A 185 25.51 -20.20 -16.37
N MET A 186 24.37 -20.89 -16.49
CA MET A 186 24.32 -22.32 -16.78
C MET A 186 24.92 -22.70 -18.12
N PHE A 187 24.69 -21.88 -19.15
CA PHE A 187 25.35 -22.05 -20.44
C PHE A 187 26.87 -21.92 -20.33
N VAL A 188 27.36 -20.96 -19.54
CA VAL A 188 28.80 -20.76 -19.31
C VAL A 188 29.44 -21.93 -18.57
N PHE A 189 28.75 -22.51 -17.58
CA PHE A 189 29.24 -23.68 -16.83
C PHE A 189 29.18 -24.97 -17.64
N LEU A 190 28.01 -25.33 -18.19
CA LEU A 190 27.80 -26.61 -18.88
C LEU A 190 28.25 -26.60 -20.34
N ARG A 191 28.37 -25.42 -20.97
CA ARG A 191 28.84 -25.20 -22.35
C ARG A 191 28.11 -26.03 -23.41
N ASN A 192 26.91 -26.51 -23.08
CA ASN A 192 26.11 -27.39 -23.91
C ASN A 192 24.66 -26.91 -23.90
N LEU A 193 24.18 -26.47 -25.07
CA LEU A 193 22.81 -25.98 -25.24
C LEU A 193 21.77 -26.99 -24.77
N SER A 194 21.97 -28.30 -25.01
CA SER A 194 21.03 -29.34 -24.58
C SER A 194 20.93 -29.41 -23.05
N ALA A 195 22.04 -29.22 -22.35
CA ALA A 195 22.09 -29.26 -20.90
C ALA A 195 21.50 -27.97 -20.28
N THR A 196 21.70 -26.83 -20.94
CA THR A 196 21.14 -25.52 -20.55
C THR A 196 19.61 -25.44 -20.72
N ILE A 197 19.05 -26.12 -21.73
CA ILE A 197 17.59 -26.14 -21.94
C ILE A 197 16.85 -26.76 -20.74
N ILE A 198 17.48 -27.69 -20.02
CA ILE A 198 16.82 -28.43 -18.94
C ILE A 198 16.45 -27.50 -17.76
N PRO A 199 17.39 -26.74 -17.14
CA PRO A 199 17.04 -25.71 -16.16
C PRO A 199 16.11 -24.62 -16.74
N SER A 200 16.28 -24.27 -18.03
CA SER A 200 15.45 -23.25 -18.69
C SER A 200 13.95 -23.60 -18.71
N VAL A 201 13.61 -24.90 -18.69
CA VAL A 201 12.23 -25.39 -18.62
C VAL A 201 11.81 -25.68 -17.18
N ALA A 202 12.70 -26.26 -16.37
CA ALA A 202 12.41 -26.62 -14.99
C ALA A 202 12.01 -25.39 -14.15
N VAL A 203 12.74 -24.28 -14.29
CA VAL A 203 12.52 -23.08 -13.47
C VAL A 203 11.15 -22.43 -13.71
N PRO A 204 10.76 -22.08 -14.95
CA PRO A 204 9.41 -21.57 -15.20
C PRO A 204 8.32 -22.55 -14.80
N LEU A 205 8.52 -23.86 -14.99
CA LEU A 205 7.53 -24.86 -14.62
C LEU A 205 7.30 -24.90 -13.11
N SER A 206 8.36 -24.80 -12.30
CA SER A 206 8.25 -24.76 -10.84
C SER A 206 7.55 -23.50 -10.35
N LEU A 207 7.80 -22.35 -10.98
CA LEU A 207 7.09 -21.10 -10.69
C LEU A 207 5.60 -21.21 -11.05
N VAL A 208 5.28 -21.75 -12.23
CA VAL A 208 3.89 -21.98 -12.66
C VAL A 208 3.17 -22.98 -11.74
N GLY A 209 3.86 -24.06 -11.34
CA GLY A 209 3.34 -25.02 -10.37
C GLY A 209 3.08 -24.40 -9.00
N THR A 210 3.91 -23.42 -8.59
CA THR A 210 3.68 -22.65 -7.36
C THR A 210 2.37 -21.86 -7.45
N PHE A 211 2.07 -21.21 -8.58
CA PHE A 211 0.80 -20.48 -8.73
C PHE A 211 -0.42 -21.38 -8.56
N ALA A 212 -0.36 -22.65 -8.99
CA ALA A 212 -1.44 -23.60 -8.78
C ALA A 212 -1.69 -23.85 -7.28
N VAL A 213 -0.63 -24.06 -6.50
CA VAL A 213 -0.74 -24.27 -5.05
C VAL A 213 -1.18 -22.98 -4.34
N MET A 214 -0.66 -21.82 -4.73
CA MET A 214 -1.09 -20.52 -4.19
C MET A 214 -2.58 -20.30 -4.42
N TYR A 215 -3.10 -20.67 -5.59
CA TYR A 215 -4.53 -20.60 -5.89
C TYR A 215 -5.37 -21.47 -4.95
N PHE A 216 -4.92 -22.69 -4.63
CA PHE A 216 -5.62 -23.54 -3.66
C PHE A 216 -5.54 -23.04 -2.21
N LEU A 217 -4.52 -22.25 -1.88
CA LEU A 217 -4.35 -21.64 -0.55
C LEU A 217 -5.02 -20.27 -0.43
N ASP A 218 -5.71 -19.80 -1.48
CA ASP A 218 -6.34 -18.47 -1.57
C ASP A 218 -5.35 -17.32 -1.37
N PHE A 219 -4.12 -17.51 -1.85
CA PHE A 219 -3.08 -16.49 -1.77
C PHE A 219 -3.18 -15.54 -2.96
N SER A 220 -3.06 -14.24 -2.65
CA SER A 220 -3.03 -13.20 -3.67
C SER A 220 -1.64 -13.02 -4.27
N LEU A 221 -1.57 -12.50 -5.50
CA LEU A 221 -0.33 -11.94 -6.02
C LEU A 221 -0.15 -10.52 -5.48
N ASN A 222 0.81 -10.37 -4.57
CA ASN A 222 1.19 -9.09 -3.98
C ASN A 222 2.72 -8.96 -3.92
N ASN A 223 3.20 -7.80 -3.46
CA ASN A 223 4.62 -7.49 -3.43
C ASN A 223 5.46 -8.53 -2.65
N LEU A 224 4.92 -9.14 -1.59
CA LEU A 224 5.64 -10.13 -0.79
C LEU A 224 5.73 -11.48 -1.48
N THR A 225 4.61 -11.98 -2.04
CA THR A 225 4.62 -13.24 -2.79
C THR A 225 5.48 -13.12 -4.05
N LEU A 226 5.49 -11.94 -4.67
CA LEU A 226 6.33 -11.61 -5.82
C LEU A 226 7.83 -11.59 -5.46
N MET A 227 8.20 -11.00 -4.32
CA MET A 227 9.58 -11.10 -3.81
C MET A 227 9.96 -12.54 -3.49
N ALA A 228 9.06 -13.31 -2.87
CA ALA A 228 9.28 -14.73 -2.59
C ALA A 228 9.57 -15.53 -3.87
N LEU A 229 8.78 -15.32 -4.94
CA LEU A 229 8.99 -15.96 -6.24
C LEU A 229 10.33 -15.54 -6.88
N THR A 230 10.69 -14.27 -6.77
CA THR A 230 11.96 -13.74 -7.31
C THR A 230 13.16 -14.36 -6.62
N ILE A 231 13.17 -14.39 -5.28
CA ILE A 231 14.23 -15.04 -4.49
C ILE A 231 14.23 -16.55 -4.74
N SER A 232 13.05 -17.17 -4.80
CA SER A 232 12.91 -18.61 -5.02
C SER A 232 13.52 -19.06 -6.33
N THR A 233 13.55 -18.20 -7.35
CA THR A 233 14.14 -18.53 -8.65
C THR A 233 15.57 -19.00 -8.49
N GLY A 234 16.37 -18.39 -7.60
CA GLY A 234 17.73 -18.86 -7.29
C GLY A 234 17.74 -20.28 -6.72
N PHE A 235 16.93 -20.52 -5.68
CA PHE A 235 16.83 -21.85 -5.05
C PHE A 235 16.32 -22.93 -5.99
N VAL A 236 15.37 -22.60 -6.87
CA VAL A 236 14.81 -23.56 -7.84
C VAL A 236 15.87 -24.01 -8.83
N VAL A 237 16.74 -23.10 -9.26
CA VAL A 237 17.74 -23.47 -10.25
C VAL A 237 18.76 -24.40 -9.61
N ASP A 238 19.28 -24.09 -8.42
CA ASP A 238 20.32 -24.87 -7.74
C ASP A 238 20.05 -26.39 -7.77
N ASP A 239 18.82 -26.82 -7.45
CA ASP A 239 18.43 -28.23 -7.48
C ASP A 239 18.57 -28.86 -8.88
N ALA A 240 18.14 -28.12 -9.91
CA ALA A 240 18.23 -28.56 -11.30
C ALA A 240 19.68 -28.54 -11.81
N ILE A 241 20.48 -27.55 -11.41
CA ILE A 241 21.92 -27.46 -11.76
C ILE A 241 22.64 -28.70 -11.26
N VAL A 242 22.56 -28.96 -9.95
CA VAL A 242 23.32 -30.03 -9.29
C VAL A 242 22.92 -31.40 -9.86
N MET A 243 21.64 -31.59 -10.20
CA MET A 243 21.17 -32.82 -10.85
C MET A 243 21.74 -32.97 -12.26
N VAL A 244 21.68 -31.93 -13.09
CA VAL A 244 22.19 -31.96 -14.48
C VAL A 244 23.71 -32.17 -14.49
N GLU A 245 24.46 -31.45 -13.64
CA GLU A 245 25.91 -31.57 -13.52
C GLU A 245 26.33 -32.99 -13.16
N ASN A 246 25.65 -33.60 -12.18
CA ASN A 246 25.98 -34.95 -11.75
C ASN A 246 25.67 -36.01 -12.80
N ILE A 247 24.57 -35.85 -13.54
CA ILE A 247 24.24 -36.75 -14.66
C ILE A 247 25.24 -36.55 -15.81
N ALA A 248 25.63 -35.30 -16.08
CA ALA A 248 26.63 -34.98 -17.10
C ALA A 248 27.99 -35.64 -16.80
N ARG A 249 28.42 -35.65 -15.53
CA ARG A 249 29.65 -36.35 -15.11
C ARG A 249 29.63 -37.85 -15.47
N TYR A 250 28.55 -38.58 -15.14
CA TYR A 250 28.44 -40.00 -15.49
C TYR A 250 28.36 -40.24 -17.01
N LEU A 251 27.78 -39.29 -17.75
CA LEU A 251 27.76 -39.34 -19.20
C LEU A 251 29.16 -39.12 -19.81
N GLU A 252 29.99 -38.29 -19.19
CA GLU A 252 31.41 -38.09 -19.58
C GLU A 252 32.28 -39.29 -19.22
N GLU A 253 32.00 -39.98 -18.11
CA GLU A 253 32.61 -41.26 -17.73
C GLU A 253 32.24 -42.43 -18.68
N GLY A 254 31.32 -42.21 -19.63
CA GLY A 254 31.00 -43.13 -20.71
C GLY A 254 29.73 -43.96 -20.51
N GLU A 255 28.90 -43.66 -19.49
CA GLU A 255 27.62 -44.33 -19.30
C GLU A 255 26.58 -43.91 -20.35
N SER A 256 25.60 -44.78 -20.64
CA SER A 256 24.48 -44.40 -21.53
C SER A 256 23.58 -43.34 -20.87
N PRO A 257 22.92 -42.43 -21.62
CA PRO A 257 22.14 -41.33 -21.04
C PRO A 257 21.09 -41.76 -20.00
N LEU A 258 20.41 -42.88 -20.21
CA LEU A 258 19.44 -43.42 -19.26
C LEU A 258 20.10 -43.95 -17.98
N GLN A 259 21.23 -44.64 -18.11
CA GLN A 259 21.96 -45.16 -16.94
C GLN A 259 22.58 -44.03 -16.13
N ALA A 260 23.20 -43.05 -16.81
CA ALA A 260 23.74 -41.85 -16.20
C ALA A 260 22.65 -41.06 -15.45
N ALA A 261 21.44 -40.94 -16.03
CA ALA A 261 20.32 -40.29 -15.36
C ALA A 261 19.86 -41.05 -14.10
N LEU A 262 19.71 -42.38 -14.17
CA LEU A 262 19.30 -43.20 -13.03
C LEU A 262 20.33 -43.18 -11.89
N LYS A 263 21.61 -43.34 -12.24
CA LYS A 263 22.72 -43.36 -11.28
C LYS A 263 23.01 -41.97 -10.70
N GLY A 264 22.94 -40.94 -11.53
CA GLY A 264 23.08 -39.55 -11.10
C GLY A 264 21.95 -39.14 -10.16
N SER A 265 20.72 -39.52 -10.47
CA SER A 265 19.55 -39.23 -9.63
C SER A 265 19.59 -40.00 -8.30
N SER A 266 20.03 -41.27 -8.29
CA SER A 266 20.11 -42.05 -7.06
C SER A 266 21.16 -41.52 -6.08
N GLN A 267 22.26 -40.96 -6.59
CA GLN A 267 23.31 -40.38 -5.76
C GLN A 267 22.89 -39.05 -5.11
N ILE A 268 22.26 -38.17 -5.89
CA ILE A 268 21.97 -36.79 -5.45
C ILE A 268 20.54 -36.62 -4.93
N GLY A 269 19.63 -37.54 -5.24
CA GLY A 269 18.22 -37.41 -4.86
C GLY A 269 18.02 -37.19 -3.35
N PHE A 270 18.74 -37.93 -2.50
CA PHE A 270 18.71 -37.71 -1.05
C PHE A 270 19.24 -36.33 -0.64
N THR A 271 20.29 -35.86 -1.30
CA THR A 271 20.90 -34.55 -1.03
C THR A 271 19.93 -33.42 -1.36
N ILE A 272 19.24 -33.48 -2.51
CA ILE A 272 18.21 -32.49 -2.89
C ILE A 272 17.09 -32.47 -1.85
N VAL A 273 16.51 -33.63 -1.52
CA VAL A 273 15.44 -33.70 -0.50
C VAL A 273 15.92 -33.14 0.84
N SER A 274 17.14 -33.48 1.27
CA SER A 274 17.69 -32.99 2.54
C SER A 274 17.92 -31.47 2.53
N LEU A 275 18.40 -30.90 1.43
CA LEU A 275 18.57 -29.46 1.26
C LEU A 275 17.21 -28.75 1.25
N SER A 276 16.24 -29.23 0.49
CA SER A 276 14.89 -28.65 0.42
C SER A 276 14.21 -28.66 1.80
N VAL A 277 14.27 -29.78 2.52
CA VAL A 277 13.69 -29.87 3.88
C VAL A 277 14.41 -28.93 4.85
N SER A 278 15.74 -28.80 4.74
CA SER A 278 16.52 -27.89 5.60
C SER A 278 16.17 -26.43 5.34
N LEU A 279 16.01 -26.03 4.07
CA LEU A 279 15.58 -24.67 3.69
C LEU A 279 14.17 -24.37 4.19
N ILE A 280 13.25 -25.32 4.05
CA ILE A 280 11.89 -25.19 4.60
C ILE A 280 11.95 -25.08 6.14
N ALA A 281 12.81 -25.85 6.79
CA ALA A 281 12.97 -25.82 8.26
C ALA A 281 13.43 -24.45 8.77
N VAL A 282 14.29 -23.74 8.03
CA VAL A 282 14.72 -22.37 8.36
C VAL A 282 13.54 -21.37 8.31
N LEU A 283 12.50 -21.65 7.52
CA LEU A 283 11.31 -20.80 7.40
C LEU A 283 10.23 -21.12 8.44
N ILE A 284 10.33 -22.25 9.15
CA ILE A 284 9.34 -22.66 10.16
C ILE A 284 9.14 -21.57 11.24
N PRO A 285 10.18 -20.94 11.81
CA PRO A 285 9.98 -19.86 12.78
C PRO A 285 9.13 -18.70 12.24
N LEU A 286 9.29 -18.34 10.95
CA LEU A 286 8.49 -17.28 10.32
C LEU A 286 7.00 -17.67 10.23
N LEU A 287 6.68 -18.94 10.03
CA LEU A 287 5.30 -19.44 10.01
C LEU A 287 4.61 -19.36 11.37
N PHE A 288 5.39 -19.42 12.45
CA PHE A 288 4.90 -19.36 13.84
C PHE A 288 5.00 -17.96 14.46
N MET A 289 5.51 -16.96 13.73
CA MET A 289 5.45 -15.57 14.19
C MET A 289 3.99 -15.13 14.36
N GLY A 290 3.68 -14.53 15.50
CA GLY A 290 2.36 -13.97 15.79
C GLY A 290 2.14 -12.59 15.14
N ASP A 291 1.02 -11.98 15.49
CA ASP A 291 0.70 -10.59 15.19
C ASP A 291 0.65 -10.23 13.69
N ILE A 292 0.84 -8.94 13.39
CA ILE A 292 0.76 -8.39 12.04
C ILE A 292 2.00 -8.80 11.23
N VAL A 293 3.16 -8.88 11.87
CA VAL A 293 4.42 -9.33 11.25
C VAL A 293 4.27 -10.76 10.74
N GLY A 294 3.80 -11.68 11.59
CA GLY A 294 3.58 -13.06 11.19
C GLY A 294 2.57 -13.21 10.06
N ARG A 295 1.45 -12.48 10.11
CA ARG A 295 0.47 -12.48 9.01
C ARG A 295 1.06 -12.03 7.68
N LEU A 296 1.92 -11.02 7.72
CA LEU A 296 2.57 -10.45 6.54
C LEU A 296 3.63 -11.40 5.96
N PHE A 297 4.51 -11.94 6.81
CA PHE A 297 5.59 -12.84 6.38
C PHE A 297 5.13 -14.29 6.13
N ARG A 298 3.93 -14.67 6.57
CA ARG A 298 3.37 -16.01 6.31
C ARG A 298 3.16 -16.25 4.82
N GLU A 299 2.60 -15.29 4.08
CA GLU A 299 2.42 -15.45 2.63
C GLU A 299 3.78 -15.59 1.93
N PHE A 300 4.76 -14.77 2.33
CA PHE A 300 6.14 -14.88 1.84
C PHE A 300 6.75 -16.28 2.11
N ALA A 301 6.74 -16.72 3.37
CA ALA A 301 7.38 -17.97 3.79
C ALA A 301 6.71 -19.21 3.19
N VAL A 302 5.38 -19.22 3.11
CA VAL A 302 4.63 -20.33 2.49
C VAL A 302 4.86 -20.35 0.99
N THR A 303 4.79 -19.22 0.28
CA THR A 303 5.07 -19.17 -1.16
C THR A 303 6.48 -19.70 -1.46
N LEU A 304 7.49 -19.24 -0.73
CA LEU A 304 8.87 -19.72 -0.90
C LEU A 304 8.99 -21.23 -0.61
N SER A 305 8.39 -21.72 0.48
CA SER A 305 8.42 -23.14 0.84
C SER A 305 7.75 -24.03 -0.21
N VAL A 306 6.60 -23.58 -0.73
CA VAL A 306 5.87 -24.27 -1.81
C VAL A 306 6.71 -24.27 -3.08
N THR A 307 7.35 -23.17 -3.45
CA THR A 307 8.21 -23.13 -4.63
C THR A 307 9.40 -24.07 -4.51
N ILE A 308 10.05 -24.14 -3.34
CA ILE A 308 11.13 -25.10 -3.07
C ILE A 308 10.62 -26.54 -3.17
N LEU A 309 9.44 -26.84 -2.62
CA LEU A 309 8.86 -28.19 -2.68
C LEU A 309 8.53 -28.59 -4.12
N VAL A 310 7.88 -27.70 -4.89
CA VAL A 310 7.57 -27.93 -6.30
C VAL A 310 8.85 -28.06 -7.11
N SER A 311 9.88 -27.24 -6.83
CA SER A 311 11.22 -27.38 -7.42
C SER A 311 11.82 -28.76 -7.18
N ALA A 312 11.84 -29.22 -5.93
CA ALA A 312 12.36 -30.54 -5.60
C ALA A 312 11.64 -31.66 -6.37
N VAL A 313 10.31 -31.58 -6.48
CA VAL A 313 9.52 -32.54 -7.27
C VAL A 313 9.89 -32.48 -8.75
N VAL A 314 9.97 -31.29 -9.34
CA VAL A 314 10.36 -31.10 -10.74
C VAL A 314 11.79 -31.59 -10.99
N SER A 315 12.73 -31.28 -10.10
CA SER A 315 14.12 -31.70 -10.22
C SER A 315 14.29 -33.20 -10.07
N LEU A 316 13.56 -33.87 -9.17
CA LEU A 316 13.68 -35.32 -8.99
C LEU A 316 12.95 -36.14 -10.08
N THR A 317 12.07 -35.50 -10.85
CA THR A 317 11.25 -36.19 -11.85
C THR A 317 11.61 -35.74 -13.26
N LEU A 318 11.25 -34.51 -13.62
CA LEU A 318 11.39 -33.98 -14.98
C LEU A 318 12.84 -33.81 -15.40
N THR A 319 13.71 -33.30 -14.51
CA THR A 319 15.11 -33.04 -14.85
C THR A 319 15.85 -34.32 -15.29
N PRO A 320 15.80 -35.45 -14.56
CA PRO A 320 16.36 -36.73 -14.99
C PRO A 320 15.76 -37.25 -16.29
N MET A 321 14.44 -37.14 -16.46
CA MET A 321 13.76 -37.58 -17.69
C MET A 321 14.25 -36.78 -18.90
N MET A 322 14.36 -35.46 -18.77
CA MET A 322 14.89 -34.59 -19.82
C MET A 322 16.38 -34.85 -20.06
N CYS A 323 17.17 -35.10 -19.02
CA CYS A 323 18.57 -35.49 -19.14
C CYS A 323 18.71 -36.77 -19.98
N ALA A 324 17.95 -37.82 -19.66
CA ALA A 324 17.99 -39.08 -20.39
C ALA A 324 17.58 -38.95 -21.86
N ALA A 325 16.68 -38.01 -22.18
CA ALA A 325 16.17 -37.79 -23.54
C ALA A 325 17.03 -36.84 -24.39
N LEU A 326 17.55 -35.77 -23.79
CA LEU A 326 18.19 -34.65 -24.49
C LEU A 326 19.72 -34.66 -24.42
N LEU A 327 20.30 -35.20 -23.33
CA LEU A 327 21.75 -35.28 -23.22
C LEU A 327 22.27 -36.45 -24.06
N ARG A 328 23.29 -36.16 -24.86
CA ARG A 328 24.01 -37.15 -25.66
C ARG A 328 25.49 -36.97 -25.43
N HIS A 329 26.20 -38.09 -25.32
CA HIS A 329 27.65 -38.09 -25.26
C HIS A 329 28.20 -37.47 -26.57
N ARG A 330 28.88 -36.33 -26.47
CA ARG A 330 29.62 -35.73 -27.59
C ARG A 330 31.12 -35.94 -27.34
N PRO A 331 31.87 -36.53 -28.29
CA PRO A 331 33.29 -36.77 -28.11
C PRO A 331 34.06 -35.45 -27.98
N ALA A 332 35.08 -35.44 -27.12
CA ALA A 332 35.91 -34.27 -26.78
C ALA A 332 36.57 -33.58 -28.00
N SER A 333 36.63 -34.23 -29.16
CA SER A 333 37.26 -33.76 -30.38
C SER A 333 36.54 -32.62 -31.13
N GLN A 334 35.36 -32.17 -30.67
CA GLN A 334 34.55 -31.15 -31.35
C GLN A 334 34.52 -29.76 -30.68
N HIS A 335 35.32 -29.51 -29.64
CA HIS A 335 35.24 -28.26 -28.88
C HIS A 335 36.16 -27.15 -29.45
N GLY A 336 35.60 -25.94 -29.61
CA GLY A 336 36.27 -24.76 -30.17
C GLY A 336 37.29 -24.09 -29.24
N LEU A 337 38.03 -23.10 -29.76
CA LEU A 337 39.10 -22.38 -29.05
C LEU A 337 38.65 -21.74 -27.72
N PHE A 338 37.45 -21.16 -27.69
CA PHE A 338 36.88 -20.57 -26.47
C PHE A 338 36.61 -21.60 -25.37
N TYR A 339 36.21 -22.82 -25.74
CA TYR A 339 35.96 -23.89 -24.78
C TYR A 339 37.25 -24.30 -24.06
N ARG A 340 38.34 -24.51 -24.82
CA ARG A 340 39.63 -24.93 -24.24
C ARG A 340 40.26 -23.87 -23.34
N LEU A 341 40.11 -22.59 -23.69
CA LEU A 341 40.58 -21.48 -22.86
C LEU A 341 39.85 -21.45 -21.52
N PHE A 342 38.52 -21.60 -21.54
CA PHE A 342 37.69 -21.58 -20.34
C PHE A 342 37.90 -22.84 -19.48
N GLU A 343 38.12 -24.00 -20.09
CA GLU A 343 38.52 -25.25 -19.41
C GLU A 343 39.84 -25.06 -18.66
N SER A 344 40.87 -24.57 -19.34
CA SER A 344 42.19 -24.32 -18.74
C SER A 344 42.13 -23.32 -17.58
N ALA A 345 41.28 -22.30 -17.69
CA ALA A 345 41.07 -21.32 -16.62
C ALA A 345 40.39 -21.95 -15.38
N PHE A 346 39.37 -22.80 -15.61
CA PHE A 346 38.69 -23.54 -14.54
C PHE A 346 39.63 -24.53 -13.84
N ASP A 347 40.40 -25.30 -14.59
CA ASP A 347 41.39 -26.24 -14.03
C ASP A 347 42.45 -25.50 -13.19
N GLY A 348 42.90 -24.33 -13.68
CA GLY A 348 43.80 -23.44 -12.93
C GLY A 348 43.18 -22.96 -11.60
N MET A 349 41.89 -22.62 -11.60
CA MET A 349 41.16 -22.22 -10.40
C MET A 349 41.01 -23.39 -9.41
N ILE A 350 40.67 -24.58 -9.88
CA ILE A 350 40.54 -25.80 -9.04
C ILE A 350 41.91 -26.17 -8.44
N TRP A 351 42.98 -26.07 -9.22
CA TRP A 351 44.34 -26.31 -8.74
C TRP A 351 44.72 -25.30 -7.65
N LEU A 352 44.42 -24.01 -7.86
CA LEU A 352 44.69 -22.96 -6.88
C LEU A 352 43.89 -23.19 -5.59
N TYR A 353 42.59 -23.47 -5.71
CA TYR A 353 41.73 -23.82 -4.58
C TYR A 353 42.26 -25.04 -3.81
N SER A 354 42.69 -26.09 -4.51
CA SER A 354 43.27 -27.28 -3.89
C SER A 354 44.56 -26.97 -3.13
N LYS A 355 45.42 -26.11 -3.70
CA LYS A 355 46.66 -25.65 -3.04
C LYS A 355 46.37 -24.83 -1.80
N THR A 356 45.44 -23.87 -1.87
CA THR A 356 45.10 -22.99 -0.73
C THR A 356 44.37 -23.76 0.36
N LEU A 357 43.47 -24.68 0.00
CA LEU A 357 42.77 -25.54 0.95
C LEU A 357 43.76 -26.38 1.78
N ASN A 358 44.78 -26.96 1.15
CA ASN A 358 45.82 -27.69 1.86
C ASN A 358 46.57 -26.81 2.88
N VAL A 359 46.78 -25.53 2.57
CA VAL A 359 47.40 -24.57 3.52
C VAL A 359 46.48 -24.29 4.70
N VAL A 360 45.18 -24.10 4.45
CA VAL A 360 44.16 -23.86 5.48
C VAL A 360 44.01 -25.08 6.39
N LEU A 361 43.95 -26.28 5.82
CA LEU A 361 43.84 -27.55 6.55
C LEU A 361 45.11 -27.88 7.35
N ARG A 362 46.28 -27.42 6.91
CA ARG A 362 47.54 -27.57 7.67
C ARG A 362 47.62 -26.60 8.86
N ASN A 363 47.00 -25.43 8.76
CA ASN A 363 47.03 -24.38 9.78
C ASN A 363 45.70 -24.25 10.54
N GLN A 364 45.17 -25.36 11.05
CA GLN A 364 43.82 -25.44 11.63
C GLN A 364 43.58 -24.42 12.77
N ILE A 365 44.57 -24.22 13.65
CA ILE A 365 44.44 -23.26 14.77
C ILE A 365 44.27 -21.83 14.23
N LEU A 366 45.07 -21.45 13.24
CA LEU A 366 44.96 -20.12 12.62
C LEU A 366 43.59 -19.96 11.94
N THR A 367 43.12 -20.99 11.23
CA THR A 367 41.79 -21.01 10.60
C THR A 367 40.68 -20.85 11.64
N MET A 368 40.79 -21.51 12.79
CA MET A 368 39.84 -21.38 13.91
C MET A 368 39.88 -19.98 14.55
N ILE A 369 41.05 -19.35 14.64
CA ILE A 369 41.19 -17.96 15.11
C ILE A 369 40.52 -17.00 14.14
N VAL A 370 40.76 -17.17 12.83
CA VAL A 370 40.11 -16.36 11.79
C VAL A 370 38.60 -16.54 11.87
N PHE A 371 38.11 -17.77 12.01
CA PHE A 371 36.69 -18.05 12.22
C PHE A 371 36.13 -17.32 13.44
N ALA A 372 36.77 -17.45 14.60
CA ALA A 372 36.34 -16.79 15.83
C ALA A 372 36.34 -15.26 15.69
N PHE A 373 37.35 -14.69 15.03
CA PHE A 373 37.41 -13.27 14.73
C PHE A 373 36.29 -12.83 13.79
N THR A 374 36.00 -13.59 12.72
CA THR A 374 34.88 -13.27 11.81
C THR A 374 33.52 -13.40 12.51
N ALA A 375 33.34 -14.37 13.39
CA ALA A 375 32.12 -14.52 14.18
C ALA A 375 31.93 -13.32 15.14
N TYR A 376 33.01 -12.90 15.81
CA TYR A 376 33.01 -11.71 16.66
C TYR A 376 32.74 -10.43 15.86
N ALA A 377 33.37 -10.26 14.70
CA ALA A 377 33.12 -9.12 13.83
C ALA A 377 31.67 -9.05 13.34
N THR A 378 31.06 -10.20 13.01
CA THR A 378 29.63 -10.27 12.66
C THR A 378 28.73 -9.90 13.84
N TRP A 379 29.08 -10.33 15.07
CA TRP A 379 28.36 -9.96 16.28
C TRP A 379 28.45 -8.46 16.58
N GLU A 380 29.63 -7.86 16.46
CA GLU A 380 29.81 -6.41 16.59
C GLU A 380 29.04 -5.65 15.51
N LEU A 381 29.07 -6.12 14.26
CA LEU A 381 28.32 -5.50 13.16
C LEU A 381 26.81 -5.52 13.44
N TYR A 382 26.29 -6.60 14.04
CA TYR A 382 24.88 -6.69 14.44
C TYR A 382 24.48 -5.60 15.46
N HIS A 383 25.39 -5.21 16.37
CA HIS A 383 25.13 -4.11 17.32
C HIS A 383 25.26 -2.72 16.69
N VAL A 384 26.13 -2.57 15.69
CA VAL A 384 26.37 -1.28 15.01
C VAL A 384 25.30 -0.96 13.98
N VAL A 385 24.74 -1.96 13.29
CA VAL A 385 23.76 -1.75 12.23
C VAL A 385 22.41 -1.34 12.84
N PRO A 386 21.86 -0.17 12.47
CA PRO A 386 20.58 0.29 13.00
C PRO A 386 19.45 -0.64 12.54
N GLN A 387 18.59 -1.00 13.48
CA GLN A 387 17.44 -1.87 13.24
C GLN A 387 16.22 -1.04 12.84
N GLY A 388 15.46 -1.52 11.87
CA GLY A 388 14.22 -0.91 11.41
C GLY A 388 13.24 -1.99 10.95
N PHE A 389 11.95 -1.63 10.86
CA PHE A 389 10.91 -2.58 10.49
C PHE A 389 10.78 -2.74 8.97
N PHE A 390 10.46 -1.64 8.27
CA PHE A 390 10.51 -1.54 6.82
C PHE A 390 11.27 -0.28 6.39
N PRO A 391 12.03 -0.32 5.28
CA PRO A 391 12.63 0.87 4.72
C PRO A 391 11.53 1.83 4.27
N VAL A 392 11.76 3.12 4.48
CA VAL A 392 10.82 4.16 4.04
C VAL A 392 10.80 4.17 2.51
N GLN A 393 9.64 3.90 1.94
CA GLN A 393 9.41 3.84 0.51
C GLN A 393 8.99 5.21 -0.03
N ASP A 394 9.33 5.44 -1.29
CA ASP A 394 8.87 6.59 -2.05
C ASP A 394 7.74 6.16 -3.01
N THR A 395 6.51 6.37 -2.58
CA THR A 395 5.30 6.06 -3.37
C THR A 395 4.86 7.21 -4.26
N GLY A 396 5.64 8.30 -4.35
CA GLY A 396 5.25 9.51 -5.06
C GLY A 396 4.14 10.32 -4.35
N VAL A 397 3.78 9.98 -3.11
CA VAL A 397 2.77 10.68 -2.32
C VAL A 397 3.31 11.03 -0.94
N ILE A 398 3.15 12.29 -0.55
CA ILE A 398 3.46 12.78 0.80
C ILE A 398 2.14 13.18 1.48
N LEU A 399 1.92 12.68 2.69
CA LEU A 399 0.82 13.10 3.54
C LEU A 399 1.31 14.18 4.50
N GLY A 400 0.62 15.30 4.50
CA GLY A 400 0.81 16.46 5.35
C GLY A 400 -0.33 16.64 6.34
N ILE A 401 -0.01 16.88 7.62
CA ILE A 401 -0.96 17.34 8.63
C ILE A 401 -0.58 18.77 9.02
N SER A 402 -1.47 19.71 8.73
CA SER A 402 -1.28 21.10 9.14
C SER A 402 -1.95 21.35 10.49
N GLU A 403 -1.28 22.09 11.35
CA GLU A 403 -1.77 22.46 12.67
C GLU A 403 -1.53 23.94 12.95
N ALA A 404 -2.59 24.62 13.36
CA ALA A 404 -2.57 26.00 13.82
C ALA A 404 -2.87 26.07 15.33
N PRO A 405 -2.67 27.23 15.98
CA PRO A 405 -3.09 27.48 17.35
C PRO A 405 -4.56 27.12 17.60
N GLN A 406 -4.88 26.68 18.82
CA GLN A 406 -6.23 26.20 19.18
C GLN A 406 -7.32 27.29 19.09
N ASP A 407 -6.94 28.56 19.18
CA ASP A 407 -7.81 29.73 19.12
C ASP A 407 -8.05 30.25 17.69
N VAL A 408 -7.51 29.57 16.66
CA VAL A 408 -7.63 30.00 15.27
C VAL A 408 -9.08 29.97 14.78
N SER A 409 -9.51 31.05 14.12
CA SER A 409 -10.80 31.07 13.43
C SER A 409 -10.75 30.24 12.13
N PHE A 410 -11.90 29.76 11.66
CA PHE A 410 -11.98 28.99 10.41
C PHE A 410 -11.43 29.77 9.20
N GLU A 411 -11.74 31.07 9.09
CA GLU A 411 -11.23 31.92 8.01
C GLU A 411 -9.71 32.14 8.10
N ALA A 412 -9.17 32.28 9.31
CA ALA A 412 -7.73 32.38 9.51
C ALA A 412 -7.03 31.06 9.14
N MET A 413 -7.61 29.91 9.54
CA MET A 413 -7.12 28.59 9.17
C MET A 413 -7.14 28.40 7.64
N ALA A 414 -8.24 28.75 6.97
CA ALA A 414 -8.36 28.67 5.51
C ALA A 414 -7.28 29.49 4.79
N ARG A 415 -7.01 30.73 5.25
CA ARG A 415 -5.96 31.58 4.67
C ARG A 415 -4.57 30.97 4.85
N ARG A 416 -4.24 30.50 6.06
CA ARG A 416 -2.94 29.87 6.37
C ARG A 416 -2.75 28.56 5.60
N GLN A 417 -3.80 27.76 5.45
CA GLN A 417 -3.78 26.54 4.65
C GLN A 417 -3.48 26.83 3.16
N LEU A 418 -4.13 27.84 2.58
CA LEU A 418 -3.88 28.26 1.21
C LEU A 418 -2.46 28.80 1.01
N GLU A 419 -1.90 29.47 2.01
CA GLU A 419 -0.52 29.92 1.99
C GLU A 419 0.46 28.74 1.94
N LEU A 420 0.23 27.70 2.77
CA LEU A 420 0.99 26.45 2.68
C LEU A 420 0.88 25.82 1.28
N ASN A 421 -0.32 25.73 0.72
CA ASN A 421 -0.52 25.18 -0.63
C ASN A 421 0.31 25.93 -1.67
N ARG A 422 0.33 27.27 -1.61
CA ARG A 422 1.12 28.09 -2.56
C ARG A 422 2.62 27.89 -2.41
N VAL A 423 3.12 27.67 -1.20
CA VAL A 423 4.55 27.35 -0.98
C VAL A 423 4.86 25.97 -1.56
N LEU A 424 4.04 24.97 -1.28
CA LEU A 424 4.21 23.61 -1.80
C LEU A 424 4.20 23.57 -3.34
N LEU A 425 3.29 24.30 -3.98
CA LEU A 425 3.15 24.33 -5.44
C LEU A 425 4.31 25.05 -6.17
N LYS A 426 5.16 25.80 -5.46
CA LYS A 426 6.36 26.39 -6.06
C LYS A 426 7.46 25.36 -6.32
N ASP A 427 7.45 24.25 -5.60
CA ASP A 427 8.46 23.22 -5.76
C ASP A 427 8.24 22.44 -7.06
N PRO A 428 9.26 22.33 -7.94
CA PRO A 428 9.11 21.71 -9.25
C PRO A 428 8.82 20.20 -9.18
N ALA A 429 9.07 19.54 -8.05
CA ALA A 429 8.79 18.11 -7.86
C ALA A 429 7.32 17.83 -7.51
N VAL A 430 6.54 18.84 -7.13
CA VAL A 430 5.11 18.70 -6.83
C VAL A 430 4.30 18.73 -8.13
N ALA A 431 3.49 17.70 -8.36
CA ALA A 431 2.59 17.60 -9.52
C ALA A 431 1.23 18.21 -9.21
N SER A 432 0.66 17.86 -8.06
CA SER A 432 -0.61 18.39 -7.58
C SER A 432 -0.71 18.21 -6.07
N LEU A 433 -1.64 18.92 -5.44
CA LEU A 433 -1.99 18.66 -4.05
C LEU A 433 -3.49 18.73 -3.84
N SER A 434 -3.96 17.98 -2.86
CA SER A 434 -5.31 18.08 -2.31
C SER A 434 -5.20 18.59 -0.87
N SER A 435 -6.06 19.52 -0.49
CA SER A 435 -6.02 20.10 0.85
C SER A 435 -7.42 20.31 1.37
N PHE A 436 -7.67 19.96 2.62
CA PHE A 436 -8.96 20.20 3.26
C PHE A 436 -8.83 20.51 4.75
N ILE A 437 -9.77 21.32 5.24
CA ILE A 437 -9.85 21.77 6.63
C ILE A 437 -11.30 21.69 7.12
N GLY A 438 -11.45 21.76 8.44
CA GLY A 438 -12.73 21.69 9.11
C GLY A 438 -12.96 20.34 9.78
N ILE A 439 -13.89 20.31 10.72
CA ILE A 439 -14.23 19.08 11.45
C ILE A 439 -14.95 18.14 10.49
N ASP A 440 -14.39 16.96 10.26
CA ASP A 440 -14.95 15.88 9.46
C ASP A 440 -14.60 14.51 10.05
N GLY A 441 -14.80 13.41 9.31
CA GLY A 441 -14.46 12.07 9.80
C GLY A 441 -12.97 11.82 10.01
N THR A 442 -12.08 12.70 9.52
CA THR A 442 -10.61 12.57 9.60
C THR A 442 -10.00 13.64 10.52
N ASN A 443 -10.54 14.85 10.50
CA ASN A 443 -10.12 15.98 11.32
C ASN A 443 -11.09 16.17 12.48
N THR A 444 -10.62 15.96 13.70
CA THR A 444 -11.45 16.10 14.92
C THR A 444 -11.59 17.54 15.39
N THR A 445 -10.69 18.44 14.98
CA THR A 445 -10.64 19.83 15.43
C THR A 445 -10.58 20.82 14.26
N LEU A 446 -10.99 22.07 14.51
CA LEU A 446 -10.97 23.15 13.50
C LEU A 446 -9.56 23.68 13.19
N ASN A 447 -8.61 23.53 14.11
CA ASN A 447 -7.23 24.00 13.97
C ASN A 447 -6.33 23.00 13.25
N SER A 448 -6.86 21.87 12.80
CA SER A 448 -6.14 20.84 12.06
C SER A 448 -6.62 20.80 10.61
N GLY A 449 -5.69 20.62 9.68
CA GLY A 449 -5.94 20.42 8.27
C GLY A 449 -5.16 19.23 7.72
N ARG A 450 -5.54 18.79 6.52
CA ARG A 450 -4.88 17.71 5.78
C ARG A 450 -4.43 18.23 4.43
N ILE A 451 -3.23 17.85 4.04
CA ILE A 451 -2.68 18.11 2.72
C ILE A 451 -2.14 16.78 2.20
N GLN A 452 -2.55 16.36 1.02
CA GLN A 452 -1.94 15.24 0.32
C GLN A 452 -1.23 15.79 -0.91
N ILE A 453 0.07 15.58 -0.97
CA ILE A 453 0.96 16.13 -1.99
C ILE A 453 1.33 14.99 -2.92
N ASN A 454 0.96 15.12 -4.20
CA ASN A 454 1.34 14.20 -5.25
C ASN A 454 2.61 14.72 -5.92
N LEU A 455 3.64 13.88 -5.94
CA LEU A 455 4.90 14.16 -6.58
C LEU A 455 4.86 13.74 -8.04
N LYS A 456 5.71 14.38 -8.85
CA LYS A 456 5.97 13.93 -10.22
C LYS A 456 6.64 12.54 -10.21
N PRO A 457 6.57 11.79 -11.33
CA PRO A 457 7.29 10.54 -11.48
C PRO A 457 8.76 10.68 -11.11
N HIS A 458 9.35 9.62 -10.53
CA HIS A 458 10.73 9.66 -10.03
C HIS A 458 11.74 10.05 -11.12
N GLU A 459 11.48 9.65 -12.37
CA GLU A 459 12.29 9.98 -13.55
C GLU A 459 12.37 11.47 -13.86
N GLU A 460 11.37 12.28 -13.47
CA GLU A 460 11.32 13.72 -13.74
C GLU A 460 11.90 14.57 -12.59
N ARG A 461 11.85 14.07 -11.35
CA ARG A 461 12.21 14.84 -10.15
C ARG A 461 13.60 14.58 -9.60
N HIS A 462 14.21 13.41 -9.88
CA HIS A 462 15.55 13.01 -9.46
C HIS A 462 15.91 13.20 -7.97
N ALA A 463 14.91 13.35 -7.09
CA ALA A 463 15.07 13.52 -5.65
C ALA A 463 13.99 12.70 -4.96
N THR A 464 14.31 12.04 -3.85
CA THR A 464 13.38 11.19 -3.10
C THR A 464 12.34 12.01 -2.31
N ALA A 465 11.22 11.40 -1.94
CA ALA A 465 10.19 12.05 -1.12
C ALA A 465 10.76 12.59 0.20
N VAL A 466 11.70 11.87 0.83
CA VAL A 466 12.36 12.31 2.07
C VAL A 466 13.23 13.54 1.83
N GLU A 467 13.97 13.60 0.73
CA GLU A 467 14.77 14.77 0.36
C GLU A 467 13.88 15.99 0.05
N ILE A 468 12.76 15.78 -0.63
CA ILE A 468 11.77 16.83 -0.92
C ILE A 468 11.15 17.37 0.38
N ILE A 469 10.78 16.49 1.32
CA ILE A 469 10.31 16.88 2.66
C ILE A 469 11.36 17.77 3.35
N ARG A 470 12.63 17.33 3.38
CA ARG A 470 13.72 18.09 4.00
C ARG A 470 13.97 19.44 3.34
N ARG A 471 13.80 19.53 2.01
CA ARG A 471 13.92 20.79 1.26
C ARG A 471 12.78 21.76 1.52
N LEU A 472 11.55 21.25 1.61
CA LEU A 472 10.34 22.07 1.83
C LEU A 472 10.21 22.56 3.27
N GLN A 473 10.72 21.81 4.24
CA GLN A 473 10.52 22.09 5.66
C GLN A 473 10.99 23.49 6.12
N PRO A 474 12.17 24.01 5.70
CA PRO A 474 12.58 25.39 5.99
C PRO A 474 11.69 26.45 5.34
N GLU A 475 11.22 26.22 4.12
CA GLU A 475 10.34 27.17 3.41
C GLU A 475 8.96 27.25 4.06
N LEU A 476 8.43 26.11 4.49
CA LEU A 476 7.14 26.01 5.18
C LEU A 476 7.19 26.57 6.60
N ALA A 477 8.34 26.50 7.27
CA ALA A 477 8.54 27.10 8.59
C ALA A 477 8.40 28.64 8.59
N ASN A 478 8.56 29.28 7.43
CA ASN A 478 8.34 30.72 7.27
C ASN A 478 6.85 31.11 7.24
N VAL A 479 5.93 30.15 7.08
CA VAL A 479 4.49 30.44 7.08
C VAL A 479 4.02 30.64 8.52
N SER A 480 3.66 31.87 8.85
CA SER A 480 3.38 32.25 10.24
C SER A 480 2.07 31.63 10.76
N GLY A 481 2.13 31.08 11.98
CA GLY A 481 0.96 30.62 12.73
C GLY A 481 0.36 29.30 12.23
N ILE A 482 1.09 28.50 11.46
CA ILE A 482 0.72 27.14 11.08
C ILE A 482 1.97 26.29 10.91
N THR A 483 1.92 25.04 11.35
CA THR A 483 3.00 24.06 11.19
C THR A 483 2.51 22.92 10.31
N LEU A 484 3.31 22.49 9.33
CA LEU A 484 3.00 21.36 8.47
C LEU A 484 3.94 20.19 8.79
N TYR A 485 3.37 19.10 9.29
CA TYR A 485 4.08 17.84 9.50
C TYR A 485 3.92 16.96 8.28
N MET A 486 5.01 16.48 7.70
CA MET A 486 5.00 15.71 6.45
C MET A 486 5.60 14.33 6.64
N GLN A 487 4.99 13.33 6.01
CA GLN A 487 5.50 11.96 5.95
C GLN A 487 5.19 11.30 4.60
N PRO A 488 6.11 10.51 4.04
CA PRO A 488 5.85 9.75 2.82
C PRO A 488 4.83 8.65 3.10
N VAL A 489 3.84 8.50 2.21
CA VAL A 489 2.86 7.42 2.32
C VAL A 489 3.55 6.08 2.06
N GLN A 490 3.37 5.12 2.95
CA GLN A 490 3.91 3.77 2.81
C GLN A 490 2.84 2.83 2.24
N ASP A 491 3.25 1.82 1.47
CA ASP A 491 2.33 0.78 0.98
C ASP A 491 1.96 -0.22 2.08
N LEU A 492 2.87 -0.43 3.02
CA LEU A 492 2.69 -1.26 4.20
C LEU A 492 2.75 -0.38 5.44
N THR A 493 1.63 -0.27 6.14
CA THR A 493 1.55 0.41 7.44
C THR A 493 0.92 -0.54 8.46
N VAL A 494 1.48 -0.57 9.65
CA VAL A 494 0.97 -1.33 10.81
C VAL A 494 0.19 -0.40 11.75
N GLU A 495 0.10 0.87 11.39
CA GLU A 495 -0.53 1.92 12.19
C GLU A 495 -2.05 1.81 12.14
N THR A 496 -2.67 1.92 13.31
CA THR A 496 -4.14 1.97 13.45
C THR A 496 -4.67 3.40 13.56
N ARG A 497 -3.78 4.38 13.70
CA ARG A 497 -4.10 5.79 13.91
C ARG A 497 -3.24 6.66 13.01
N ILE A 498 -3.90 7.64 12.38
CA ILE A 498 -3.20 8.63 11.57
C ILE A 498 -2.49 9.62 12.49
N SER A 499 -1.16 9.63 12.47
CA SER A 499 -0.32 10.51 13.28
C SER A 499 0.41 11.56 12.44
N ARG A 500 0.89 12.60 13.11
CA ARG A 500 1.75 13.67 12.57
C ARG A 500 3.19 13.20 12.39
N THR A 501 3.59 12.22 13.18
CA THR A 501 4.94 11.67 13.24
C THR A 501 4.91 10.16 13.10
N GLN A 502 6.03 9.60 12.62
CA GLN A 502 6.23 8.16 12.41
C GLN A 502 6.14 7.35 13.72
N TYR A 503 6.59 7.92 14.84
CA TYR A 503 6.56 7.25 16.15
C TYR A 503 5.43 7.83 17.01
N GLN A 504 4.75 6.94 17.72
CA GLN A 504 3.67 7.26 18.64
C GLN A 504 3.99 6.63 20.01
N TYR A 505 3.91 7.43 21.06
CA TYR A 505 4.04 6.97 22.44
C TYR A 505 2.73 7.30 23.16
N SER A 506 2.18 6.32 23.89
CA SER A 506 1.04 6.51 24.79
C SER A 506 1.59 6.56 26.21
N LEU A 507 1.34 7.66 26.92
CA LEU A 507 1.60 7.76 28.35
C LEU A 507 0.26 7.65 29.06
N GLU A 508 0.13 6.67 29.94
CA GLU A 508 -1.10 6.37 30.65
C GLU A 508 -0.84 6.43 32.16
N ASP A 509 -1.67 7.19 32.86
CA ASP A 509 -1.66 7.28 34.32
C ASP A 509 -3.11 7.30 34.83
N PRO A 510 -3.44 6.59 35.93
CA PRO A 510 -4.75 6.70 36.57
C PRO A 510 -5.10 8.09 37.12
N ASP A 511 -4.10 8.91 37.47
CA ASP A 511 -4.24 10.28 37.97
C ASP A 511 -3.91 11.31 36.87
N LEU A 512 -4.91 12.09 36.49
CA LEU A 512 -4.78 13.15 35.49
C LEU A 512 -3.76 14.23 35.93
N ALA A 513 -3.70 14.56 37.22
CA ALA A 513 -2.82 15.61 37.71
C ALA A 513 -1.34 15.20 37.60
N GLU A 514 -1.04 13.93 37.89
CA GLU A 514 0.30 13.37 37.72
C GLU A 514 0.67 13.30 36.24
N LEU A 515 -0.27 12.88 35.37
CA LEU A 515 -0.06 12.85 33.93
C LEU A 515 0.25 14.24 33.35
N ASP A 516 -0.51 15.26 33.76
CA ASP A 516 -0.33 16.64 33.31
C ASP A 516 1.02 17.22 33.77
N GLU A 517 1.56 16.78 34.91
CA GLU A 517 2.88 17.18 35.39
C GLU A 517 4.03 16.48 34.63
N TRP A 518 3.92 15.18 34.39
CA TRP A 518 5.00 14.38 33.81
C TRP A 518 5.04 14.38 32.29
N ALA A 519 3.90 14.47 31.62
CA ALA A 519 3.85 14.44 30.15
C ALA A 519 4.71 15.53 29.50
N PRO A 520 4.67 16.82 29.95
CA PRO A 520 5.54 17.86 29.40
C PRO A 520 7.03 17.60 29.67
N LYS A 521 7.38 17.13 30.88
CA LYS A 521 8.78 16.82 31.27
C LYS A 521 9.35 15.67 30.42
N PHE A 522 8.53 14.67 30.12
CA PHE A 522 8.91 13.56 29.26
C PHE A 522 9.16 14.03 27.82
N VAL A 523 8.26 14.86 27.27
CA VAL A 523 8.42 15.45 25.93
C VAL A 523 9.66 16.33 25.84
N GLU A 524 9.97 17.10 26.89
CA GLU A 524 11.16 17.96 26.93
C GLU A 524 12.46 17.16 26.92
N LYS A 525 12.52 16.01 27.60
CA LYS A 525 13.69 15.11 27.56
C LYS A 525 13.89 14.38 26.23
N LEU A 526 12.84 14.26 25.42
CA LEU A 526 12.90 13.60 24.11
C LEU A 526 13.34 14.56 22.98
N LYS A 527 13.22 15.88 23.18
CA LYS A 527 13.72 16.90 22.26
C LYS A 527 15.21 17.10 22.43
#